data_AF-A0A2T6BIV1-F1
#
_entry.id   AF-A0A2T6BIV1-F1
#
_cell.length_a   1.000
_cell.length_b   1.000
_cell.length_c   1.000
_cell.angle_alpha   90.00
_cell.angle_beta   90.00
_cell.angle_gamma   90.00
#
_symmetry.space_group_name_H-M   'P 1'
#
loop_
_entity.id
_entity.type
_entity.pdbx_description
1 polymer ?
#
loop_
_entity_poly.entity_id
_entity_poly.type
_entity_poly.pdbx_seq_one_letter_code
_entity_poly.pdbx_strand_id
1 'polypeptide(L)'
;MSFAPGQVWTYPETEDVPQLLVTIGRIDSAESLGADPGNSDVISVSLRAADEDWPSVGHLPFAAPALEGGELVMEDATLPDGFTEGYETWQAAFRQGDAGVFTIGPAAAFATVLEALSAKE
;
A
#
# COMPACT_ATOMS: atom_id res chain seq x y z
N MET A 1 -16.91 2.03 -0.25
CA MET A 1 -16.29 1.61 -1.54
C MET A 1 -15.77 0.19 -1.38
N SER A 2 -15.68 -0.60 -2.45
CA SER A 2 -15.11 -1.95 -2.39
C SER A 2 -13.85 -1.97 -3.25
N PHE A 3 -12.72 -2.31 -2.65
CA PHE A 3 -11.46 -2.52 -3.37
C PHE A 3 -11.44 -3.92 -3.98
N ALA A 4 -10.71 -4.08 -5.08
CA ALA A 4 -10.44 -5.36 -5.71
C ALA A 4 -9.01 -5.39 -6.30
N PRO A 5 -8.32 -6.54 -6.28
CA PRO A 5 -7.05 -6.71 -6.96
C PRO A 5 -7.10 -6.29 -8.43
N GLY A 6 -6.04 -5.66 -8.93
CA GLY A 6 -5.93 -5.11 -10.28
C GLY A 6 -6.50 -3.70 -10.42
N GLN A 7 -7.18 -3.15 -9.42
CA GLN A 7 -7.61 -1.76 -9.47
C GLN A 7 -6.45 -0.78 -9.26
N VAL A 8 -6.49 0.37 -9.93
CA VAL A 8 -5.62 1.50 -9.64
C VAL A 8 -6.47 2.68 -9.19
N TRP A 9 -6.10 3.23 -8.04
CA TRP A 9 -6.75 4.37 -7.42
C TRP A 9 -5.78 5.55 -7.39
N THR A 10 -6.28 6.75 -7.63
CA THR A 10 -5.51 7.98 -7.48
C THR A 10 -5.82 8.68 -6.17
N TYR A 11 -4.79 9.30 -5.59
CA TYR A 11 -4.89 10.15 -4.41
C TYR A 11 -4.25 11.50 -4.72
N PRO A 12 -4.85 12.62 -4.27
CA PRO A 12 -4.36 13.96 -4.58
C PRO A 12 -2.96 14.20 -4.02
N GLU A 13 -2.22 15.09 -4.67
CA GLU A 13 -0.94 15.59 -4.16
C GLU A 13 -1.11 16.31 -2.82
N THR A 14 -0.06 16.29 -2.02
CA THR A 14 0.09 17.10 -0.80
C THR A 14 1.27 18.06 -0.97
N GLU A 15 1.58 18.86 0.06
CA GLU A 15 2.72 19.80 0.02
C GLU A 15 4.06 19.11 -0.29
N ASP A 16 4.24 17.86 0.19
CA ASP A 16 5.51 17.13 0.14
C ASP A 16 5.48 15.87 -0.73
N VAL A 17 4.30 15.47 -1.22
CA VAL A 17 4.12 14.21 -1.96
C VAL A 17 3.30 14.46 -3.22
N PRO A 18 3.79 14.07 -4.41
CA PRO A 18 3.04 14.23 -5.64
C PRO A 18 1.77 13.38 -5.63
N GLN A 19 0.90 13.60 -6.62
CA GLN A 19 -0.25 12.73 -6.85
C GLN A 19 0.21 11.27 -6.93
N LEU A 20 -0.48 10.39 -6.19
CA LEU A 20 -0.13 8.97 -6.11
C LEU A 20 -1.10 8.11 -6.89
N LEU A 21 -0.55 7.10 -7.55
CA LEU A 21 -1.29 5.98 -8.12
C LEU A 21 -1.02 4.74 -7.26
N VAL A 22 -2.10 4.18 -6.72
CA VAL A 22 -2.10 3.05 -5.80
C VAL A 22 -2.73 1.86 -6.51
N THR A 23 -1.91 0.85 -6.83
CA THR A 23 -2.40 -0.37 -7.45
C THR A 23 -2.69 -1.42 -6.38
N ILE A 24 -3.94 -1.87 -6.30
CA ILE A 24 -4.38 -2.90 -5.38
C ILE A 24 -3.88 -4.25 -5.88
N GLY A 25 -3.03 -4.92 -5.10
CA GLY A 25 -2.53 -6.24 -5.48
C GLY A 25 -3.18 -7.38 -4.73
N ARG A 26 -3.49 -7.17 -3.45
CA ARG A 26 -4.12 -8.22 -2.64
C ARG A 26 -4.93 -7.64 -1.50
N ILE A 27 -5.97 -8.37 -1.13
CA ILE A 27 -6.80 -8.09 0.03
C ILE A 27 -6.82 -9.36 0.87
N ASP A 28 -6.39 -9.26 2.11
CA ASP A 28 -6.40 -10.36 3.08
C ASP A 28 -7.24 -9.93 4.28
N SER A 29 -8.07 -10.84 4.78
CA SER A 29 -8.77 -10.59 6.04
C SER A 29 -7.80 -10.68 7.21
N ALA A 30 -8.10 -9.96 8.31
CA ALA A 30 -7.32 -10.06 9.53
C ALA A 30 -7.17 -11.53 10.00
N GLU A 31 -8.25 -12.30 9.93
CA GLU A 31 -8.24 -13.73 10.28
C GLU A 31 -7.27 -14.54 9.40
N SER A 32 -7.26 -14.33 8.08
CA SER A 32 -6.36 -15.04 7.15
C SER A 32 -4.87 -14.74 7.39
N LEU A 33 -4.60 -13.59 8.01
CA LEU A 33 -3.26 -13.17 8.42
C LEU A 33 -2.89 -13.64 9.83
N GLY A 34 -3.82 -14.28 10.56
CA GLY A 34 -3.63 -14.72 11.94
C GLY A 34 -3.78 -13.60 12.98
N ALA A 35 -4.39 -12.46 12.59
CA ALA A 35 -4.73 -11.37 13.49
C ALA A 35 -6.17 -11.49 14.03
N ASP A 36 -6.53 -10.63 14.99
CA ASP A 36 -7.89 -10.56 15.54
C ASP A 36 -8.92 -10.29 14.43
N PRO A 37 -9.95 -11.14 14.25
CA PRO A 37 -11.00 -10.94 13.25
C PRO A 37 -11.79 -9.62 13.40
N GLY A 38 -11.72 -8.95 14.55
CA GLY A 38 -12.30 -7.61 14.75
C GLY A 38 -11.52 -6.49 14.06
N ASN A 39 -10.30 -6.75 13.57
CA ASN A 39 -9.53 -5.79 12.80
C ASN A 39 -10.05 -5.68 11.36
N SER A 40 -9.79 -4.52 10.74
CA SER A 40 -10.10 -4.30 9.33
C SER A 40 -9.28 -5.21 8.42
N ASP A 41 -9.79 -5.47 7.22
CA ASP A 41 -9.04 -6.12 6.15
C ASP A 41 -7.76 -5.34 5.84
N VAL A 42 -6.73 -6.07 5.42
CA VAL A 42 -5.45 -5.51 4.98
C VAL A 42 -5.40 -5.51 3.46
N ILE A 43 -5.12 -4.33 2.92
CA ILE A 43 -5.01 -4.10 1.49
C ILE A 43 -3.53 -3.89 1.18
N SER A 44 -2.95 -4.86 0.49
CA SER A 44 -1.58 -4.79 -0.01
C SER A 44 -1.55 -4.14 -1.38
N VAL A 45 -0.78 -3.05 -1.47
CA VAL A 45 -0.74 -2.17 -2.64
C VAL A 45 0.69 -1.96 -3.11
N SER A 46 0.84 -1.50 -4.35
CA SER A 46 2.05 -0.82 -4.80
C SER A 46 1.75 0.65 -5.01
N LEU A 47 2.73 1.52 -4.73
CA LEU A 47 2.59 2.96 -4.87
C LEU A 47 3.57 3.47 -5.91
N ARG A 48 3.10 4.34 -6.77
CA ARG A 48 3.95 5.17 -7.62
C ARG A 48 3.44 6.60 -7.62
N ALA A 49 4.34 7.56 -7.72
CA ALA A 49 3.94 8.90 -8.09
C ALA A 49 3.43 8.91 -9.54
N ALA A 50 2.55 9.85 -9.85
CA ALA A 50 2.19 10.18 -11.23
C ALA A 50 3.37 10.84 -11.98
N ASP A 51 4.28 11.46 -11.23
CA ASP A 51 5.54 12.00 -11.71
C ASP A 51 6.62 10.90 -11.72
N GLU A 52 7.29 10.71 -12.87
CA GLU A 52 8.29 9.66 -13.08
C GLU A 52 9.62 9.92 -12.35
N ASP A 53 9.85 11.15 -11.87
CA ASP A 53 11.08 11.51 -11.15
C ASP A 53 11.10 11.01 -9.69
N TRP A 54 9.98 10.45 -9.22
CA TRP A 54 9.85 9.91 -7.87
C TRP A 54 9.99 8.38 -7.84
N PRO A 55 10.60 7.82 -6.78
CA PRO A 55 10.72 6.38 -6.63
C PRO A 55 9.34 5.72 -6.49
N SER A 56 9.23 4.48 -6.95
CA SER A 56 8.09 3.62 -6.68
C SER A 56 8.32 2.77 -5.43
N VAL A 57 7.23 2.40 -4.77
CA VAL A 57 7.24 1.45 -3.66
C VAL A 57 6.52 0.17 -4.08
N GLY A 58 7.27 -0.92 -4.19
CA GLY A 58 6.79 -2.19 -4.73
C GLY A 58 5.68 -2.85 -3.89
N HIS A 59 5.71 -2.71 -2.57
CA HIS A 59 4.67 -3.24 -1.68
C HIS A 59 4.54 -2.38 -0.41
N LEU A 60 3.29 -2.05 -0.05
CA LEU A 60 2.91 -1.53 1.26
C LEU A 60 1.57 -2.12 1.73
N PRO A 61 1.44 -2.48 3.01
CA PRO A 61 0.20 -2.99 3.60
C PRO A 61 -0.59 -1.87 4.29
N PHE A 62 -1.87 -1.70 3.97
CA PHE A 62 -2.75 -0.72 4.61
C PHE A 62 -3.94 -1.39 5.29
N ALA A 63 -4.38 -0.87 6.42
CA ALA A 63 -5.72 -1.15 6.92
C ALA A 63 -6.75 -0.54 5.95
N ALA A 64 -7.82 -1.26 5.61
CA ALA A 64 -8.79 -0.83 4.60
C ALA A 64 -9.31 0.62 4.76
N PRO A 65 -9.63 1.13 5.98
CA PRO A 65 -10.08 2.51 6.16
C PRO A 65 -9.02 3.57 5.77
N ALA A 66 -7.73 3.21 5.79
CA ALA A 66 -6.65 4.14 5.46
C ALA A 66 -6.58 4.47 3.96
N LEU A 67 -7.19 3.64 3.11
CA LEU A 67 -7.27 3.86 1.66
C LEU A 67 -8.54 4.61 1.23
N GLU A 68 -9.41 5.04 2.15
CA GLU A 68 -10.57 5.84 1.78
C GLU A 68 -10.18 7.19 1.16
N GLY A 69 -11.09 7.77 0.36
CA GLY A 69 -10.90 9.09 -0.26
C GLY A 69 -10.15 9.10 -1.59
N GLY A 70 -9.76 7.93 -2.11
CA GLY A 70 -9.21 7.79 -3.47
C GLY A 70 -10.29 7.78 -4.56
N GLU A 71 -9.86 8.02 -5.80
CA GLU A 71 -10.69 7.89 -7.00
C GLU A 71 -10.20 6.74 -7.89
N LEU A 72 -11.09 5.84 -8.30
CA LEU A 72 -10.75 4.72 -9.18
C LEU A 72 -10.44 5.25 -10.59
N VAL A 73 -9.28 4.93 -11.13
CA VAL A 73 -8.84 5.40 -12.46
C VAL A 73 -8.65 4.27 -13.47
N MET A 74 -8.45 3.03 -13.01
CA MET A 74 -8.23 1.87 -13.88
C MET A 74 -8.66 0.59 -13.18
N GLU A 75 -9.20 -0.34 -13.97
CA GLU A 75 -9.44 -1.72 -13.60
C GLU A 75 -8.50 -2.62 -14.41
N ASP A 76 -8.15 -3.80 -13.89
CA ASP A 76 -7.29 -4.81 -14.54
C ASP A 76 -5.83 -4.40 -14.81
N ALA A 77 -5.23 -3.59 -13.95
CA ALA A 77 -3.81 -3.32 -13.99
C ALA A 77 -2.96 -4.54 -13.58
N THR A 78 -1.81 -4.68 -14.23
CA THR A 78 -0.79 -5.65 -13.83
C THR A 78 -0.01 -5.12 -12.64
N LEU A 79 0.32 -6.01 -11.69
CA LEU A 79 1.14 -5.63 -10.56
C LEU A 79 2.59 -5.38 -11.00
N PRO A 80 3.25 -4.36 -10.40
CA PRO A 80 4.65 -4.10 -10.71
C PRO A 80 5.56 -5.20 -10.16
N ASP A 81 6.76 -5.26 -10.74
CA ASP A 81 7.82 -6.13 -10.25
C ASP A 81 8.13 -5.85 -8.77
N GLY A 82 8.49 -6.89 -8.03
CA GLY A 82 8.80 -6.81 -6.60
C GLY A 82 7.58 -6.77 -5.66
N PHE A 83 6.34 -6.61 -6.16
CA PHE A 83 5.15 -6.67 -5.32
C PHE A 83 5.04 -7.99 -4.55
N THR A 84 5.17 -9.12 -5.25
CA THR A 84 5.03 -10.46 -4.66
C THR A 84 6.09 -10.71 -3.60
N GLU A 85 7.35 -10.40 -3.88
CA GLU A 85 8.45 -10.58 -2.93
C GLU A 85 8.27 -9.70 -1.68
N GLY A 86 7.89 -8.43 -1.87
CA GLY A 86 7.60 -7.51 -0.77
C GLY A 86 6.43 -8.00 0.10
N TYR A 87 5.35 -8.46 -0.54
CA TYR A 87 4.20 -9.03 0.15
C TYR A 87 4.57 -10.26 0.98
N GLU A 88 5.29 -11.22 0.40
CA GLU A 88 5.68 -12.45 1.09
C GLU A 88 6.60 -12.15 2.28
N THR A 89 7.55 -11.23 2.10
CA THR A 89 8.45 -10.76 3.16
C THR A 89 7.67 -10.11 4.30
N TRP A 90 6.78 -9.17 3.98
CA TRP A 90 5.94 -8.52 4.98
C TRP A 90 5.02 -9.52 5.68
N GLN A 91 4.34 -10.41 4.94
CA GLN A 91 3.40 -11.37 5.52
C GLN A 91 4.11 -12.28 6.54
N ALA A 92 5.32 -12.75 6.22
CA ALA A 92 6.11 -13.55 7.13
C ALA A 92 6.46 -12.79 8.42
N ALA A 93 6.85 -11.52 8.32
CA ALA A 93 7.15 -10.67 9.47
C ALA A 93 5.88 -10.32 10.28
N PHE A 94 4.77 -10.02 9.61
CA PHE A 94 3.49 -9.69 10.25
C PHE A 94 2.98 -10.85 11.10
N ARG A 95 3.04 -12.08 10.57
CA ARG A 95 2.67 -13.30 11.31
C ARG A 95 3.55 -13.58 12.53
N GLN A 96 4.76 -13.03 12.57
CA GLN A 96 5.66 -13.12 13.71
C GLN A 96 5.47 -11.96 14.71
N GLY A 97 4.65 -10.97 14.37
CA GLY A 97 4.46 -9.75 15.17
C GLY A 97 5.55 -8.69 14.94
N ASP A 98 6.42 -8.89 13.96
CA ASP A 98 7.56 -8.02 13.66
C ASP A 98 7.25 -6.94 12.61
N ALA A 99 6.06 -6.99 12.00
CA ALA A 99 5.59 -5.97 11.07
C ALA A 99 4.16 -5.55 11.38
N GLY A 100 3.81 -4.33 10.98
CA GLY A 100 2.49 -3.75 11.12
C GLY A 100 1.81 -3.47 9.77
N VAL A 101 0.73 -2.70 9.84
CA VAL A 101 0.01 -2.15 8.68
C VAL A 101 -0.06 -0.63 8.81
N PHE A 102 -0.09 0.08 7.70
CA PHE A 102 -0.31 1.52 7.70
C PHE A 102 -1.78 1.83 7.98
N THR A 103 -2.01 2.71 8.94
CA THR A 103 -3.34 3.23 9.31
C THR A 103 -3.51 4.71 8.91
N ILE A 104 -2.50 5.27 8.23
CA ILE A 104 -2.47 6.62 7.67
C ILE A 104 -2.67 6.55 6.14
N GLY A 105 -3.08 7.66 5.54
CA GLY A 105 -3.35 7.72 4.10
C GLY A 105 -2.10 7.49 3.23
N PRO A 106 -2.28 7.13 1.94
CA PRO A 106 -1.18 6.79 1.02
C PRO A 106 -0.05 7.80 0.95
N ALA A 107 -0.37 9.10 0.89
CA ALA A 107 0.63 10.16 0.81
C ALA A 107 1.56 10.16 2.03
N ALA A 108 0.99 10.10 3.24
CA ALA A 108 1.77 10.09 4.47
C ALA A 108 2.60 8.80 4.61
N ALA A 109 2.02 7.65 4.27
CA ALA A 109 2.75 6.38 4.28
C ALA A 109 3.92 6.36 3.28
N PHE A 110 3.70 6.90 2.08
CA PHE A 110 4.73 7.04 1.06
C PHE A 110 5.88 7.91 1.55
N ALA A 111 5.60 9.10 2.11
CA ALA A 111 6.61 9.97 2.71
C ALA A 111 7.45 9.25 3.77
N THR A 112 6.81 8.53 4.71
CA THR A 112 7.51 7.74 5.74
C THR A 112 8.47 6.72 5.14
N VAL A 113 8.07 6.06 4.05
CA VAL A 113 8.91 5.06 3.38
C VAL A 113 10.09 5.73 2.68
N LEU A 114 9.89 6.87 2.03
CA LEU A 114 10.97 7.62 1.39
C LEU A 114 12.00 8.10 2.40
N GLU A 115 11.55 8.67 3.52
CA GLU A 115 12.45 9.07 4.62
C GLU A 115 13.28 7.88 5.13
N ALA A 116 12.66 6.71 5.30
CA ALA A 116 13.35 5.51 5.75
C ALA A 116 14.36 4.97 4.73
N LEU A 117 14.15 5.20 3.43
CA LEU A 117 15.09 4.84 2.36
C LEU A 117 16.26 5.82 2.32
N SER A 118 16.00 7.13 2.44
CA SER A 118 17.04 8.17 2.46
C SER A 118 17.90 8.15 3.72
N ALA A 119 17.37 7.69 4.86
CA ALA A 119 18.12 7.60 6.13
C ALA A 119 19.10 6.42 6.19
N LYS A 120 19.12 5.54 5.17
CA LYS A 120 20.03 4.39 5.09
C LYS A 120 21.30 4.68 4.27
N GLU A 121 21.48 5.90 3.79
CA GLU A 121 22.70 6.41 3.13
C GLU A 121 23.65 7.09 4.14
#